data_AF-A0A5M4D8H5-F1
#
_entry.id   AF-A0A5M4D8H5-F1
#
_cell.length_a   1.000
_cell.length_b   1.000
_cell.length_c   1.000
_cell.angle_alpha   90.00
_cell.angle_beta   90.00
_cell.angle_gamma   90.00
#
_symmetry.space_group_name_H-M   'P 1'
#
loop_
_entity.id
_entity.type
_entity.pdbx_description
1 polymer ?
#
loop_
_entity_poly.entity_id
_entity_poly.type
_entity_poly.pdbx_seq_one_letter_code
_entity_poly.pdbx_strand_id
1 'polypeptide(L)'
;MRAQSRLGWILAGGTILASLGCVGYSSYPKVEGGAPSSPNFIHMRPVIAESLKAVIEKYHPQDAGPYAVNLPIGITETGRDEVMKALGAQAMDLTPRTEHLPIYHVGRVWVRGADAKVDIVRPILELGRLPGGQPTYQGVTVWLDGGINNWWVEMIQPWSIGVVEPPELHYVVEHPPEESSRDQAAPAEAGAPPQEPRE
;
A
#
# COMPACT_ATOMS: atom_id res chain seq x y z
N MET A 1 -0.03 78.14 2.52
CA MET A 1 -1.50 78.11 2.42
C MET A 1 -1.91 77.40 1.13
N ARG A 2 -2.57 76.24 1.26
CA ARG A 2 -3.47 75.49 0.35
C ARG A 2 -3.47 74.04 0.85
N ALA A 3 -4.38 73.68 1.76
CA ALA A 3 -5.76 73.21 1.52
C ALA A 3 -5.81 71.68 1.42
N GLN A 4 -6.37 71.08 2.47
CA GLN A 4 -6.66 69.65 2.62
C GLN A 4 -7.64 69.17 1.54
N SER A 5 -7.48 67.94 1.07
CA SER A 5 -8.57 67.14 0.51
C SER A 5 -8.62 65.78 1.18
N ARG A 6 -9.84 65.40 1.56
CA ARG A 6 -10.25 64.35 2.47
C ARG A 6 -10.54 63.05 1.70
N LEU A 7 -10.24 61.92 2.35
CA LEU A 7 -11.17 60.81 2.65
C LEU A 7 -12.03 60.19 1.53
N GLY A 8 -11.87 58.87 1.31
CA GLY A 8 -12.82 57.97 0.63
C GLY A 8 -12.22 56.56 0.48
N TRP A 9 -12.38 55.64 1.44
CA TRP A 9 -13.36 54.51 1.45
C TRP A 9 -13.27 53.66 0.16
N ILE A 10 -13.04 52.33 0.15
CA ILE A 10 -13.71 51.23 0.87
C ILE A 10 -12.73 50.03 0.91
N LEU A 11 -12.41 49.52 2.11
CA LEU A 11 -11.83 48.19 2.28
C LEU A 11 -12.97 47.17 2.16
N ALA A 12 -13.12 46.55 1.00
CA ALA A 12 -13.96 45.38 0.82
C ALA A 12 -13.29 44.19 1.52
N GLY A 13 -13.60 44.01 2.80
CA GLY A 13 -13.23 42.84 3.59
C GLY A 13 -13.96 41.61 3.06
N GLY A 14 -13.38 40.96 2.07
CA GLY A 14 -13.79 39.62 1.65
C GLY A 14 -13.34 38.61 2.68
N THR A 15 -14.25 38.22 3.59
CA THR A 15 -14.07 37.07 4.48
C THR A 15 -13.96 35.82 3.61
N ILE A 16 -12.74 35.41 3.28
CA ILE A 16 -12.47 34.07 2.77
C ILE A 16 -12.79 33.12 3.92
N LEU A 17 -13.99 32.53 3.89
CA LEU A 17 -14.30 31.34 4.68
C LEU A 17 -13.33 30.26 4.20
N ALA A 18 -12.19 30.15 4.89
CA ALA A 18 -11.32 29.00 4.78
C ALA A 18 -12.12 27.80 5.28
N SER A 19 -12.70 27.05 4.34
CA SER A 19 -13.21 25.72 4.58
C SER A 19 -12.08 24.90 5.20
N LEU A 20 -12.17 24.70 6.51
CA LEU A 20 -11.31 23.79 7.27
C LEU A 20 -11.53 22.39 6.69
N GLY A 21 -10.72 22.03 5.69
CA GLY A 21 -10.71 20.70 5.11
C GLY A 21 -10.49 19.69 6.22
N CYS A 22 -11.38 18.70 6.30
CA CYS A 22 -11.25 17.59 7.23
C CYS A 22 -9.93 16.87 6.94
N VAL A 23 -8.91 17.07 7.78
CA VAL A 23 -7.66 16.30 7.70
C VAL A 23 -7.99 14.88 8.11
N GLY A 24 -7.97 13.95 7.16
CA GLY A 24 -8.16 12.54 7.42
C GLY A 24 -7.01 11.97 8.24
N TYR A 25 -7.34 11.18 9.25
CA TYR A 25 -6.38 10.42 10.07
C TYR A 25 -6.60 8.94 9.82
N SER A 26 -5.52 8.21 9.60
CA SER A 26 -5.55 6.78 9.33
C SER A 26 -4.33 6.11 9.96
N SER A 27 -4.54 5.07 10.75
CA SER A 27 -3.48 4.28 11.39
C SER A 27 -3.81 2.79 11.39
N TYR A 28 -2.88 1.98 10.90
CA TYR A 28 -2.92 0.53 10.97
C TYR A 28 -1.68 0.00 11.71
N PRO A 29 -1.79 -0.98 12.63
CA PRO A 29 -3.05 -1.50 13.18
C PRO A 29 -3.81 -0.39 13.93
N LYS A 30 -5.09 -0.63 14.23
CA LYS A 30 -5.92 0.35 14.94
C LYS A 30 -5.34 0.59 16.34
N VAL A 31 -4.97 1.84 16.62
CA VAL A 31 -4.59 2.26 17.98
C VAL A 31 -5.85 2.63 18.78
N GLU A 32 -5.87 2.35 20.08
CA GLU A 32 -6.96 2.77 20.96
C GLU A 32 -7.11 4.30 20.93
N GLY A 33 -8.35 4.78 20.79
CA GLY A 33 -8.64 6.22 20.62
C GLY A 33 -8.31 6.78 19.22
N GLY A 34 -7.75 5.99 18.31
CA GLY A 34 -7.52 6.36 16.92
C GLY A 34 -8.76 6.23 16.04
N ALA A 35 -8.83 7.02 14.98
CA ALA A 35 -9.84 6.85 13.94
C ALA A 35 -9.72 5.42 13.36
N PRO A 36 -10.84 4.68 13.22
CA PRO A 36 -10.80 3.39 12.56
C PRO A 36 -10.34 3.60 11.12
N SER A 37 -9.27 2.93 10.71
CA SER A 37 -8.86 2.96 9.32
C SER A 37 -8.60 1.56 8.80
N SER A 38 -9.33 1.24 7.74
CA SER A 38 -9.09 0.06 6.92
C SER A 38 -7.80 0.27 6.12
N PRO A 39 -6.91 -0.75 6.00
CA PRO A 39 -5.75 -0.69 5.10
C PRO A 39 -6.15 -0.48 3.63
N ASN A 40 -7.44 -0.62 3.31
CA ASN A 40 -8.02 -0.38 1.99
C ASN A 40 -8.41 1.08 1.76
N PHE A 41 -8.10 1.99 2.67
CA PHE A 41 -8.32 3.41 2.41
C PHE A 41 -7.51 3.84 1.19
N ILE A 42 -8.09 4.67 0.32
CA ILE A 42 -7.55 4.95 -1.02
C ILE A 42 -6.09 5.42 -1.01
N HIS A 43 -5.67 6.13 0.05
CA HIS A 43 -4.31 6.66 0.20
C HIS A 43 -3.32 5.68 0.85
N MET A 44 -3.77 4.59 1.49
CA MET A 44 -2.86 3.68 2.19
C MET A 44 -2.11 2.74 1.23
N ARG A 45 -2.79 2.26 0.18
CA ARG A 45 -2.19 1.36 -0.82
C ARG A 45 -0.95 1.94 -1.52
N PRO A 46 -0.99 3.15 -2.10
CA PRO A 46 0.20 3.75 -2.71
C PRO A 46 1.31 4.04 -1.69
N VAL A 47 0.96 4.41 -0.46
CA VAL A 47 1.94 4.60 0.64
C VAL A 47 2.68 3.31 0.97
N ILE A 48 1.95 2.19 1.10
CA ILE A 48 2.53 0.87 1.36
C ILE A 48 3.44 0.44 0.20
N ALA A 49 2.95 0.55 -1.03
CA ALA A 49 3.70 0.18 -2.24
C ALA A 49 5.00 0.97 -2.36
N GLU A 50 4.95 2.30 -2.23
CA GLU A 50 6.12 3.16 -2.37
C GLU A 50 7.15 2.92 -1.24
N SER A 51 6.66 2.69 -0.02
CA SER A 51 7.53 2.37 1.12
C SER A 51 8.26 1.05 0.93
N LEU A 52 7.54 0.00 0.54
CA LEU A 52 8.12 -1.32 0.27
C LEU A 52 9.12 -1.24 -0.87
N LYS A 53 8.75 -0.61 -1.99
CA LYS A 53 9.63 -0.41 -3.13
C LYS A 53 10.94 0.25 -2.72
N ALA A 54 10.89 1.36 -1.98
CA ALA A 54 12.08 2.07 -1.55
C ALA A 54 12.97 1.25 -0.60
N VAL A 55 12.37 0.45 0.29
CA VAL A 55 13.12 -0.44 1.19
C VAL A 55 13.75 -1.61 0.41
N ILE A 56 13.02 -2.21 -0.53
CA ILE A 56 13.50 -3.32 -1.36
C ILE A 56 14.63 -2.83 -2.28
N GLU A 57 14.46 -1.73 -2.99
CA GLU A 57 15.51 -1.16 -3.85
C GLU A 57 16.81 -0.86 -3.08
N LYS A 58 16.68 -0.43 -1.82
CA LYS A 58 17.83 -0.09 -0.98
C LYS A 58 18.53 -1.31 -0.37
N TYR A 59 17.78 -2.35 -0.01
CA TYR A 59 18.28 -3.44 0.85
C TYR A 59 18.16 -4.84 0.25
N HIS A 60 17.54 -5.01 -0.91
CA HIS A 60 17.44 -6.29 -1.60
C HIS A 60 18.41 -6.31 -2.79
N PRO A 61 19.52 -7.08 -2.72
CA PRO A 61 20.40 -7.25 -3.86
C PRO A 61 19.64 -7.81 -5.07
N GLN A 62 19.91 -7.30 -6.27
CA GLN A 62 19.18 -7.73 -7.48
C GLN A 62 19.36 -9.22 -7.80
N ASP A 63 20.45 -9.82 -7.34
CA ASP A 63 20.82 -11.21 -7.49
C ASP A 63 20.35 -12.12 -6.34
N ALA A 64 19.69 -11.56 -5.31
CA ALA A 64 19.19 -12.34 -4.17
C ALA A 64 17.95 -13.20 -4.50
N GLY A 65 17.31 -12.97 -5.66
CA GLY A 65 16.18 -13.76 -6.14
C GLY A 65 14.82 -13.23 -5.69
N PRO A 66 13.77 -14.07 -5.66
CA PRO A 66 12.43 -13.66 -5.25
C PRO A 66 12.32 -13.48 -3.74
N TYR A 67 11.35 -12.66 -3.33
CA TYR A 67 11.02 -12.39 -1.93
C TYR A 67 9.52 -12.45 -1.70
N ALA A 68 9.11 -12.77 -0.48
CA ALA A 68 7.72 -12.77 -0.07
C ALA A 68 7.37 -11.46 0.64
N VAL A 69 6.10 -11.04 0.54
CA VAL A 69 5.60 -9.82 1.18
C VAL A 69 4.45 -10.17 2.13
N ASN A 70 4.62 -9.86 3.41
CA ASN A 70 3.59 -9.97 4.43
C ASN A 70 2.85 -8.63 4.58
N LEU A 71 1.67 -8.53 3.96
CA LEU A 71 0.87 -7.31 3.94
C LEU A 71 -0.03 -7.17 5.19
N PRO A 72 -0.54 -5.95 5.48
CA PRO A 72 -1.49 -5.70 6.57
C PRO A 72 -2.72 -6.61 6.52
N ILE A 73 -3.19 -7.07 7.69
CA ILE A 73 -4.42 -7.85 7.79
C ILE A 73 -5.60 -7.02 7.28
N GLY A 74 -6.49 -7.67 6.53
CA GLY A 74 -7.68 -7.04 6.00
C GLY A 74 -7.46 -6.23 4.72
N ILE A 75 -6.26 -6.24 4.12
CA ILE A 75 -6.10 -5.75 2.75
C ILE A 75 -6.94 -6.63 1.80
N THR A 76 -7.72 -5.97 0.95
CA THR A 76 -8.51 -6.60 -0.12
C THR A 76 -7.60 -7.21 -1.17
N GLU A 77 -8.13 -8.17 -1.92
CA GLU A 77 -7.43 -8.78 -3.07
C GLU A 77 -7.00 -7.71 -4.09
N THR A 78 -7.91 -6.80 -4.49
CA THR A 78 -7.57 -5.69 -5.38
C THR A 78 -6.45 -4.81 -4.82
N GLY A 79 -6.48 -4.51 -3.52
CA GLY A 79 -5.43 -3.71 -2.90
C GLY A 79 -4.09 -4.41 -2.83
N ARG A 80 -4.09 -5.73 -2.63
CA ARG A 80 -2.91 -6.57 -2.70
C ARG A 80 -2.34 -6.59 -4.10
N ASP A 81 -3.16 -6.86 -5.13
CA ASP A 81 -2.72 -6.89 -6.52
C ASP A 81 -2.07 -5.58 -6.96
N GLU A 82 -2.65 -4.44 -6.56
CA GLU A 82 -2.08 -3.11 -6.82
C GLU A 82 -0.69 -2.94 -6.18
N VAL A 83 -0.52 -3.36 -4.92
CA VAL A 83 0.77 -3.30 -4.22
C VAL A 83 1.77 -4.23 -4.88
N MET A 84 1.41 -5.49 -5.11
CA MET A 84 2.30 -6.50 -5.69
C MET A 84 2.74 -6.11 -7.11
N LYS A 85 1.82 -5.59 -7.93
CA LYS A 85 2.13 -5.05 -9.26
C LYS A 85 3.14 -3.91 -9.21
N ALA A 86 3.08 -3.05 -8.20
CA ALA A 86 4.02 -1.94 -8.05
C ALA A 86 5.44 -2.41 -7.65
N LEU A 87 5.57 -3.53 -6.94
CA LEU A 87 6.85 -4.11 -6.52
C LEU A 87 7.57 -4.88 -7.64
N GLY A 88 6.82 -5.36 -8.64
CA GLY A 88 7.35 -6.03 -9.81
C GLY A 88 7.48 -7.54 -9.66
N ALA A 89 8.10 -8.19 -10.65
CA ALA A 89 8.00 -9.64 -10.86
C ALA A 89 8.72 -10.52 -9.82
N GLN A 90 9.62 -9.97 -9.02
CA GLN A 90 10.31 -10.72 -7.95
C GLN A 90 9.48 -10.82 -6.66
N ALA A 91 8.47 -9.94 -6.50
CA ALA A 91 7.60 -9.96 -5.34
C ALA A 91 6.61 -11.11 -5.44
N MET A 92 6.56 -11.93 -4.40
CA MET A 92 5.60 -13.03 -4.26
C MET A 92 4.67 -12.77 -3.08
N ASP A 93 3.41 -13.16 -3.22
CA ASP A 93 2.49 -13.19 -2.09
C ASP A 93 3.02 -14.15 -1.02
N LEU A 94 2.77 -13.81 0.25
CA LEU A 94 3.06 -14.72 1.35
C LEU A 94 2.03 -15.85 1.36
N THR A 95 2.48 -17.05 1.02
CA THR A 95 1.75 -18.31 1.12
C THR A 95 2.63 -19.35 1.83
N PRO A 96 2.09 -20.49 2.29
CA PRO A 96 2.91 -21.56 2.87
C PRO A 96 4.01 -22.06 1.93
N ARG A 97 3.86 -21.84 0.61
CA ARG A 97 4.87 -22.21 -0.38
C ARG A 97 6.00 -21.20 -0.47
N THR A 98 5.77 -19.93 -0.13
CA THR A 98 6.74 -18.83 -0.29
C THR A 98 7.32 -18.36 1.05
N GLU A 99 6.82 -18.86 2.19
CA GLU A 99 7.30 -18.49 3.54
C GLU A 99 8.80 -18.77 3.79
N HIS A 100 9.42 -19.61 2.96
CA HIS A 100 10.83 -19.93 3.05
C HIS A 100 11.74 -18.88 2.39
N LEU A 101 11.15 -17.95 1.61
CA LEU A 101 11.84 -16.83 0.97
C LEU A 101 12.14 -15.72 1.99
N PRO A 102 13.01 -14.75 1.66
CA PRO A 102 13.11 -13.52 2.45
C PRO A 102 11.76 -12.81 2.52
N ILE A 103 11.26 -12.55 3.73
CA ILE A 103 9.94 -11.95 3.94
C ILE A 103 10.10 -10.48 4.34
N TYR A 104 9.44 -9.58 3.61
CA TYR A 104 9.28 -8.18 4.03
C TYR A 104 7.92 -8.01 4.68
N HIS A 105 7.89 -7.47 5.90
CA HIS A 105 6.65 -7.31 6.65
C HIS A 105 6.26 -5.84 6.76
N VAL A 106 4.99 -5.54 6.49
CA VAL A 106 4.42 -4.22 6.77
C VAL A 106 3.85 -4.24 8.18
N GLY A 107 4.54 -3.59 9.12
CA GLY A 107 4.15 -3.57 10.53
C GLY A 107 3.08 -2.52 10.84
N ARG A 108 3.40 -1.25 10.60
CA ARG A 108 2.52 -0.12 10.90
C ARG A 108 2.44 0.85 9.73
N VAL A 109 1.26 1.37 9.46
CA VAL A 109 1.01 2.40 8.43
C VAL A 109 0.27 3.54 9.10
N TRP A 110 0.85 4.74 9.06
CA TRP A 110 0.26 5.94 9.61
C TRP A 110 0.19 7.01 8.53
N VAL A 111 -0.98 7.60 8.33
CA VAL A 111 -1.22 8.66 7.34
C VAL A 111 -2.00 9.79 8.00
N ARG A 112 -1.49 11.02 7.85
CA ARG A 112 -2.11 12.24 8.37
C ARG A 112 -1.96 13.37 7.34
N GLY A 113 -3.05 13.73 6.69
CA GLY A 113 -2.99 14.75 5.64
C GLY A 113 -2.06 14.31 4.50
N ALA A 114 -1.01 15.09 4.24
CA ALA A 114 0.02 14.79 3.25
C ALA A 114 1.21 14.00 3.82
N ASP A 115 1.29 13.78 5.13
CA ASP A 115 2.39 13.06 5.76
C ASP A 115 2.03 11.58 5.95
N ALA A 116 2.99 10.68 5.70
CA ALA A 116 2.86 9.28 6.04
C ALA A 116 4.13 8.68 6.64
N LYS A 117 3.94 7.64 7.45
CA LYS A 117 5.00 6.82 8.03
C LYS A 117 4.64 5.36 7.91
N VAL A 118 5.57 4.55 7.42
CA VAL A 118 5.39 3.11 7.32
C VAL A 118 6.55 2.41 8.01
N ASP A 119 6.23 1.55 8.96
CA ASP A 119 7.21 0.68 9.61
C ASP A 119 7.25 -0.65 8.85
N ILE A 120 8.41 -0.95 8.26
CA ILE A 120 8.70 -2.17 7.52
C ILE A 120 9.74 -2.98 8.29
N VAL A 121 9.51 -4.27 8.44
CA VAL A 121 10.49 -5.19 9.00
C VAL A 121 11.11 -5.98 7.84
N ARG A 122 12.40 -5.76 7.59
CA ARG A 122 13.16 -6.38 6.49
C ARG A 122 14.03 -7.54 6.98
N PRO A 123 14.30 -8.54 6.14
CA PRO A 123 15.29 -9.58 6.43
C PRO A 123 16.71 -9.03 6.21
N ILE A 124 17.66 -9.43 7.06
CA ILE A 124 19.09 -9.13 6.92
C ILE A 124 19.79 -10.31 6.26
N LEU A 125 19.93 -10.25 4.93
CA LEU A 125 20.46 -11.35 4.13
C LEU A 125 21.94 -11.60 4.42
N GLU A 126 22.69 -10.55 4.76
CA GLU A 126 24.13 -10.56 4.95
C GLU A 126 24.58 -11.30 6.22
N LEU A 127 23.71 -11.37 7.24
CA LEU A 127 23.99 -12.06 8.50
C LEU A 127 23.62 -13.54 8.45
N GLY A 128 23.03 -14.00 7.35
CA GLY A 128 22.51 -15.36 7.22
C GLY A 128 21.42 -15.68 8.23
N ARG A 129 21.29 -16.97 8.57
CA ARG A 129 20.31 -17.48 9.53
C ARG A 129 20.95 -17.63 10.90
N LEU A 130 20.20 -17.27 11.95
CA LEU A 130 20.59 -17.51 13.34
C LEU A 130 20.71 -19.01 13.62
N PRO A 131 21.41 -19.41 14.71
CA PRO A 131 21.33 -20.78 15.22
C PRO A 131 19.87 -21.18 15.43
N GLY A 132 19.40 -22.19 14.68
CA GLY A 132 17.99 -22.57 14.61
C GLY A 132 17.29 -22.22 13.28
N GLY A 133 18.00 -21.63 12.32
CA GLY A 133 17.52 -21.44 10.95
C GLY A 133 16.63 -20.20 10.76
N GLN A 134 16.41 -19.41 11.80
CA GLN A 134 15.55 -18.22 11.73
C GLN A 134 16.28 -17.04 11.06
N PRO A 135 15.62 -16.29 10.16
CA PRO A 135 16.20 -15.09 9.58
C PRO A 135 16.32 -13.98 10.63
N THR A 136 17.37 -13.15 10.51
CA THR A 136 17.52 -11.94 11.33
C THR A 136 16.73 -10.80 10.70
N TYR A 137 16.01 -10.04 11.51
CA TYR A 137 15.18 -8.93 11.03
C TYR A 137 15.63 -7.56 11.55
N GLN A 138 15.40 -6.54 10.74
CA GLN A 138 15.61 -5.13 11.09
C GLN A 138 14.35 -4.32 10.78
N GLY A 139 13.89 -3.55 11.76
CA GLY A 139 12.85 -2.54 11.54
C GLY A 139 13.38 -1.32 10.79
N VAL A 140 12.55 -0.75 9.92
CA VAL A 140 12.83 0.44 9.13
C VAL A 140 11.57 1.30 9.09
N THR A 141 11.66 2.56 9.49
CA THR A 141 10.57 3.52 9.28
C THR A 141 10.83 4.32 8.01
N VAL A 142 9.88 4.29 7.09
CA VAL A 142 9.86 5.10 5.88
C VAL A 142 8.93 6.29 6.09
N TRP A 143 9.44 7.49 5.86
CA TRP A 143 8.68 8.75 5.92
C TRP A 143 8.39 9.19 4.50
N LEU A 144 7.14 9.56 4.24
CA LEU A 144 6.66 9.95 2.92
C LEU A 144 5.86 11.24 3.00
N ASP A 145 5.96 12.04 1.95
CA ASP A 145 5.09 13.18 1.70
C ASP A 145 4.29 12.93 0.41
N GLY A 146 2.98 13.19 0.46
CA GLY A 146 2.03 12.98 -0.62
C GLY A 146 1.84 14.19 -1.54
N GLY A 147 2.26 15.37 -1.09
CA GLY A 147 2.10 16.64 -1.78
C GLY A 147 0.74 16.81 -2.45
N ILE A 148 0.76 17.27 -3.71
CA ILE A 148 -0.45 17.55 -4.47
C ILE A 148 -1.02 16.30 -5.15
N ASN A 149 -0.22 15.28 -5.49
CA ASN A 149 -0.73 14.12 -6.25
C ASN A 149 0.07 12.80 -6.16
N ASN A 150 1.25 12.73 -5.52
CA ASN A 150 2.07 11.52 -5.51
C ASN A 150 2.84 11.41 -4.20
N TRP A 151 2.92 10.20 -3.64
CA TRP A 151 3.78 9.91 -2.50
C TRP A 151 5.23 9.77 -2.96
N TRP A 152 6.15 10.44 -2.27
CA TRP A 152 7.59 10.20 -2.42
C TRP A 152 8.23 9.95 -1.06
N VAL A 153 9.33 9.22 -1.06
CA VAL A 153 10.08 8.92 0.16
C VAL A 153 10.99 10.10 0.53
N GLU A 154 10.79 10.65 1.73
CA GLU A 154 11.64 11.70 2.28
C GLU A 154 12.82 11.12 3.06
N MET A 155 12.56 10.08 3.86
CA MET A 155 13.55 9.52 4.77
C MET A 155 13.31 8.02 4.96
N ILE A 156 14.42 7.27 5.02
CA ILE A 156 14.44 5.88 5.43
C ILE A 156 15.30 5.78 6.69
N GLN A 157 14.66 5.51 7.82
CA GLN A 157 15.30 5.40 9.13
C GLN A 157 15.36 3.93 9.57
N PRO A 158 16.53 3.29 9.50
CA PRO A 158 16.70 1.95 10.08
C PRO A 158 16.75 2.03 11.60
N TRP A 159 16.17 1.04 12.26
CA TRP A 159 16.26 0.82 13.70
C TRP A 159 17.37 -0.20 14.02
N SER A 160 17.78 -0.26 15.29
CA SER A 160 18.68 -1.31 15.75
C SER A 160 18.04 -2.70 15.55
N ILE A 161 18.86 -3.68 15.20
CA ILE A 161 18.45 -5.07 14.97
C ILE A 161 17.78 -5.62 16.23
N GLY A 162 16.65 -6.32 16.07
CA GLY A 162 15.90 -6.92 17.18
C GLY A 162 15.08 -5.95 18.04
N VAL A 163 15.11 -4.64 17.78
CA VAL A 163 14.24 -3.67 18.49
C VAL A 163 12.79 -3.76 18.01
N VAL A 164 12.59 -4.07 16.74
CA VAL A 164 11.26 -4.21 16.13
C VAL A 164 11.05 -5.69 15.81
N GLU A 165 10.05 -6.28 16.47
CA GLU A 165 9.65 -7.66 16.20
C GLU A 165 8.84 -7.73 14.89
N PRO A 166 9.07 -8.76 14.05
CA PRO A 166 8.24 -9.00 12.89
C PRO A 166 6.78 -9.23 13.31
N PRO A 167 5.80 -8.66 12.59
CA PRO A 167 4.40 -8.96 12.83
C PRO A 167 4.09 -10.42 12.45
N GLU A 168 2.94 -10.91 12.93
CA GLU A 168 2.40 -12.21 12.59
C GLU A 168 2.28 -12.40 11.06
N LEU A 169 2.49 -13.65 10.61
CA LEU A 169 2.38 -14.01 9.20
C LEU A 169 0.92 -14.05 8.78
N HIS A 170 0.57 -13.27 7.76
CA HIS A 170 -0.76 -13.27 7.16
C HIS A 170 -0.70 -13.96 5.80
N TYR A 171 -1.06 -15.23 5.78
CA TYR A 171 -1.09 -16.01 4.55
C TYR A 171 -2.25 -15.57 3.66
N VAL A 172 -1.95 -15.41 2.38
CA VAL A 172 -2.97 -15.34 1.34
C VAL A 172 -3.63 -16.71 1.22
N VAL A 173 -4.96 -16.73 1.28
CA VAL A 173 -5.73 -17.93 0.95
C VAL A 173 -5.55 -18.17 -0.54
N GLU A 174 -4.80 -19.22 -0.89
CA GLU A 174 -4.76 -19.70 -2.27
C GLU A 174 -6.16 -20.24 -2.59
N HIS A 175 -6.94 -19.46 -3.33
CA HIS A 175 -8.13 -20.01 -3.96
C HIS A 175 -7.64 -21.05 -4.96
N PRO A 176 -8.15 -22.30 -4.91
CA PRO A 176 -7.92 -23.24 -5.99
C PRO A 176 -8.27 -22.50 -7.28
N PRO A 177 -7.48 -22.62 -8.36
CA PRO A 177 -7.85 -22.02 -9.63
C PRO A 177 -9.28 -22.46 -9.88
N GLU A 178 -10.22 -21.51 -9.88
CA GLU A 178 -11.60 -21.82 -10.23
C GLU A 178 -11.47 -22.52 -11.57
N GLU A 179 -11.80 -23.82 -11.61
CA GLU A 179 -11.81 -24.59 -12.84
C GLU A 179 -12.71 -23.81 -13.77
N SER A 180 -12.08 -22.98 -14.61
CA SER A 180 -12.80 -21.95 -15.32
C SER A 180 -13.87 -22.70 -16.07
N SER A 181 -15.11 -22.26 -15.95
CA SER A 181 -16.30 -22.91 -16.49
C SER A 181 -16.34 -22.89 -18.03
N ARG A 182 -15.18 -23.05 -18.67
CA ARG A 182 -14.92 -23.29 -20.09
C ARG A 182 -15.65 -24.53 -20.62
N ASP A 183 -16.16 -25.40 -19.76
CA ASP A 183 -17.07 -26.49 -20.15
C ASP A 183 -18.56 -26.09 -20.17
N GLN A 184 -18.91 -24.83 -19.85
CA GLN A 184 -20.22 -24.24 -20.15
C GLN A 184 -20.18 -23.35 -21.40
N ALA A 185 -19.37 -23.70 -22.39
CA ALA A 185 -19.72 -23.40 -23.77
C ALA A 185 -20.96 -24.25 -24.10
N ALA A 186 -22.15 -23.67 -23.89
CA ALA A 186 -23.41 -24.23 -24.36
C ALA A 186 -23.25 -24.65 -25.84
N PRO A 187 -23.70 -25.85 -26.24
CA PRO A 187 -23.76 -26.21 -27.64
C PRO A 187 -24.54 -25.11 -28.36
N ALA A 188 -23.91 -24.51 -29.38
CA ALA A 188 -24.61 -23.60 -30.28
C ALA A 188 -25.89 -24.28 -30.75
N GLU A 189 -27.01 -23.65 -30.42
CA GLU A 189 -28.35 -24.01 -30.83
C GLU A 189 -28.42 -23.93 -32.36
N ALA A 190 -28.02 -25.02 -33.01
CA ALA A 190 -28.15 -25.21 -34.44
C ALA A 190 -29.61 -25.55 -34.74
N GLY A 191 -30.43 -24.55 -35.07
CA GLY A 191 -31.78 -24.82 -35.55
C GLY A 191 -32.76 -23.66 -35.62
N ALA A 192 -32.42 -22.55 -36.27
CA ALA A 192 -33.46 -21.67 -36.82
C ALA A 192 -33.84 -22.19 -38.23
N PRO A 193 -35.08 -22.65 -38.47
CA PRO A 193 -35.48 -23.10 -39.80
C PRO A 193 -35.61 -21.91 -40.78
N PRO A 194 -35.45 -22.15 -42.10
CA PRO A 194 -35.52 -21.10 -43.12
C PRO A 194 -36.93 -20.49 -43.18
N GLN A 195 -37.03 -19.16 -43.20
CA GLN A 195 -38.30 -18.50 -43.48
C GLN A 195 -38.63 -18.59 -44.97
N GLU A 196 -39.81 -19.13 -45.29
CA GLU A 196 -40.37 -19.12 -46.65
C GLU A 196 -40.68 -17.69 -47.12
N PRO A 197 -40.50 -17.39 -48.43
CA PRO A 197 -40.88 -16.10 -48.99
C PRO A 197 -42.40 -16.03 -49.17
N ARG A 198 -43.01 -14.94 -48.70
CA ARG A 198 -44.40 -14.59 -49.04
C ARG A 198 -44.43 -13.82 -50.36
N GLU A 199 -45.23 -14.32 -51.30
CA GLU A 199 -45.65 -13.63 -52.54
C GLU A 199 -46.62 -12.47 -52.26
#